data_AF-A0A2E2Y5Z5-F1
#
_entry.id   AF-A0A2E2Y5Z5-F1
#
_cell.length_a   1.000
_cell.length_b   1.000
_cell.length_c   1.000
_cell.angle_alpha   90.00
_cell.angle_beta   90.00
_cell.angle_gamma   90.00
#
_symmetry.space_group_name_H-M   'P 1'
#
loop_
_entity.id
_entity.type
_entity.pdbx_description
1 polymer ?
#
loop_
_entity_poly.entity_id
_entity_poly.type
_entity_poly.pdbx_seq_one_letter_code
_entity_poly.pdbx_strand_id
1 'polypeptide(L)'
;MKKFLFSAALLGFSISASAQLSATATQQLDIIIPTYSGIALETEKLTFDFTGDAPTVAGNNLGSAQKLAETYLKISNMDQYDDQADTKVSLTMSNLNPGLTLKLQVLAPGANAKGDVGDIESDFAAPFLLANNTADDIVTGIGTCYTGSASSDGYNLKYTLDVTGDGTDIFEDIADGNANAVATQIVYTISN
;
A
#
# COMPACT_ATOMS: atom_id res chain seq x y z
N MET A 1 56.20 35.20 -65.66
CA MET A 1 55.77 33.79 -65.73
C MET A 1 54.53 33.64 -64.85
N LYS A 2 53.38 33.26 -65.42
CA LYS A 2 52.09 33.05 -64.73
C LYS A 2 51.95 31.59 -64.30
N LYS A 3 51.22 31.34 -63.20
CA LYS A 3 50.28 30.22 -62.94
C LYS A 3 49.81 30.33 -61.47
N PHE A 4 48.71 31.04 -61.22
CA PHE A 4 47.31 30.57 -61.07
C PHE A 4 47.07 29.69 -59.83
N LEU A 5 46.41 30.30 -58.83
CA LEU A 5 45.80 29.69 -57.65
C LEU A 5 44.67 28.73 -58.07
N PHE A 6 44.58 27.57 -57.43
CA PHE A 6 43.39 26.70 -57.50
C PHE A 6 43.01 26.22 -56.11
N SER A 7 41.78 26.60 -55.73
CA SER A 7 41.03 26.14 -54.56
C SER A 7 40.64 24.67 -54.78
N ALA A 8 40.72 23.83 -53.75
CA ALA A 8 40.20 22.46 -53.78
C ALA A 8 39.22 22.25 -52.63
N ALA A 9 37.99 21.96 -53.03
CA ALA A 9 36.79 21.91 -52.23
C ALA A 9 36.75 20.72 -51.25
N LEU A 10 36.07 20.96 -50.12
CA LEU A 10 35.45 19.93 -49.29
C LEU A 10 34.53 19.06 -50.16
N LEU A 11 34.87 17.77 -50.34
CA LEU A 11 33.92 16.77 -50.81
C LEU A 11 33.27 16.13 -49.59
N GLY A 12 32.16 16.73 -49.14
CA GLY A 12 31.25 16.08 -48.21
C GLY A 12 30.61 14.86 -48.87
N PHE A 13 30.92 13.68 -48.36
CA PHE A 13 30.28 12.43 -48.76
C PHE A 13 28.89 12.39 -48.11
N SER A 14 27.87 12.91 -48.79
CA SER A 14 26.48 12.74 -48.36
C SER A 14 26.03 11.32 -48.67
N ILE A 15 26.14 10.43 -47.68
CA ILE A 15 25.46 9.13 -47.67
C ILE A 15 23.94 9.39 -47.73
N SER A 16 23.39 9.33 -48.93
CA SER A 16 21.94 9.29 -49.12
C SER A 16 21.52 7.84 -48.93
N ALA A 17 20.99 7.52 -47.75
CA ALA A 17 20.36 6.22 -47.51
C ALA A 17 19.02 6.20 -48.26
N SER A 18 19.03 5.73 -49.50
CA SER A 18 17.81 5.43 -50.24
C SER A 18 17.22 4.12 -49.72
N ALA A 19 15.92 4.09 -49.42
CA ALA A 19 15.24 2.86 -49.03
C ALA A 19 15.38 1.78 -50.14
N GLN A 20 15.78 0.56 -49.76
CA GLN A 20 15.92 -0.56 -50.69
C GLN A 20 14.54 -1.08 -51.10
N LEU A 21 14.30 -1.26 -52.40
CA LEU A 21 13.09 -1.92 -52.90
C LEU A 21 13.11 -3.38 -52.43
N SER A 22 12.20 -3.73 -51.53
CA SER A 22 12.01 -5.07 -50.98
C SER A 22 10.53 -5.45 -51.05
N ALA A 23 10.22 -6.74 -51.20
CA ALA A 23 8.85 -7.25 -51.12
C ALA A 23 8.29 -7.17 -49.68
N THR A 24 9.16 -6.95 -48.69
CA THR A 24 8.82 -6.77 -47.27
C THR A 24 9.64 -5.63 -46.65
N ALA A 25 9.04 -4.89 -45.72
CA ALA A 25 9.72 -3.89 -44.90
C ALA A 25 9.33 -4.12 -43.43
N THR A 26 10.28 -3.92 -42.52
CA THR A 26 10.07 -4.05 -41.06
C THR A 26 10.09 -2.66 -40.42
N GLN A 27 9.18 -2.43 -39.49
CA GLN A 27 9.18 -1.26 -38.62
C GLN A 27 9.27 -1.72 -37.17
N GLN A 28 10.15 -1.10 -36.39
CA GLN A 28 10.20 -1.26 -34.95
C GLN A 28 9.32 -0.21 -34.28
N LEU A 29 8.61 -0.62 -33.23
CA LEU A 29 7.83 0.25 -32.35
C LEU A 29 8.37 0.10 -30.94
N ASP A 30 8.77 1.21 -30.34
CA ASP A 30 9.15 1.25 -28.93
C ASP A 30 7.94 1.70 -28.10
N ILE A 31 7.50 0.85 -27.17
CA ILE A 31 6.41 1.14 -26.23
C ILE A 31 7.03 1.26 -24.85
N ILE A 32 6.88 2.42 -24.21
CA ILE A 32 7.45 2.72 -22.89
C ILE A 32 6.30 2.88 -21.91
N ILE A 33 6.28 2.05 -20.88
CA ILE A 33 5.35 2.12 -19.75
C ILE A 33 6.18 2.40 -18.50
N PRO A 34 5.88 3.46 -17.73
CA PRO A 34 6.61 3.74 -16.50
C PRO A 34 6.24 2.73 -15.42
N THR A 35 7.23 2.37 -14.59
CA THR A 35 6.98 1.62 -13.36
C THR A 35 6.54 2.54 -12.25
N TYR A 36 5.62 2.07 -11.42
CA TYR A 36 5.11 2.81 -10.28
C TYR A 36 4.41 1.86 -9.30
N SER A 37 4.36 2.28 -8.04
CA SER A 37 3.63 1.59 -6.98
C SER A 37 2.89 2.63 -6.15
N GLY A 38 1.61 2.39 -5.91
CA GLY A 38 0.76 3.33 -5.19
C GLY A 38 -0.29 2.61 -4.37
N ILE A 39 -0.54 3.15 -3.17
CA ILE A 39 -1.56 2.65 -2.25
C ILE A 39 -2.42 3.80 -1.72
N ALA A 40 -3.66 3.49 -1.35
CA ALA A 40 -4.56 4.42 -0.70
C ALA A 40 -5.55 3.69 0.22
N LEU A 41 -5.95 4.32 1.32
CA LEU A 41 -7.05 3.88 2.16
C LEU A 41 -8.34 4.56 1.73
N GLU A 42 -9.44 3.82 1.67
CA GLU A 42 -10.76 4.41 1.43
C GLU A 42 -11.20 5.32 2.58
N THR A 43 -10.95 4.89 3.81
CA THR A 43 -11.18 5.66 5.03
C THR A 43 -9.87 5.78 5.80
N GLU A 44 -9.30 6.98 5.83
CA GLU A 44 -8.00 7.27 6.47
C GLU A 44 -8.08 7.33 8.00
N LYS A 45 -9.25 7.66 8.56
CA LYS A 45 -9.47 7.76 9.99
C LYS A 45 -10.61 6.85 10.45
N LEU A 46 -10.25 5.83 11.21
CA LEU A 46 -11.21 4.99 11.92
C LEU A 46 -11.47 5.54 13.32
N THR A 47 -12.69 5.36 13.83
CA THR A 47 -13.09 5.80 15.18
C THR A 47 -13.72 4.62 15.91
N PHE A 48 -13.16 4.26 17.06
CA PHE A 48 -13.73 3.27 17.97
C PHE A 48 -14.38 4.02 19.13
N ASP A 49 -15.71 4.15 19.09
CA ASP A 49 -16.47 4.96 20.03
C ASP A 49 -16.96 4.13 21.24
N PHE A 50 -16.46 4.51 22.42
CA PHE A 50 -16.82 3.90 23.71
C PHE A 50 -17.81 4.74 24.54
N THR A 51 -18.33 5.86 24.02
CA THR A 51 -19.20 6.77 24.77
C THR A 51 -20.48 6.08 25.26
N GLY A 52 -20.95 5.05 24.56
CA GLY A 52 -22.10 4.22 24.94
C GLY A 52 -21.81 3.09 25.93
N ASP A 53 -20.54 2.80 26.25
CA ASP A 53 -20.15 1.67 27.10
C ASP A 53 -19.90 2.08 28.56
N ALA A 54 -20.26 3.32 28.92
CA ALA A 54 -20.13 3.82 30.26
C ALA A 54 -20.86 2.91 31.28
N PRO A 55 -20.22 2.55 32.40
CA PRO A 55 -20.85 1.68 33.39
C PRO A 55 -22.10 2.33 34.00
N THR A 56 -23.21 1.59 34.06
CA THR A 56 -24.47 2.07 34.64
C THR A 56 -24.59 1.83 36.15
N VAL A 57 -23.66 1.04 36.71
CA VAL A 57 -23.57 0.73 38.15
C VAL A 57 -22.16 1.05 38.62
N ALA A 58 -22.03 1.80 39.71
CA ALA A 58 -20.73 2.15 40.29
C ALA A 58 -19.96 0.87 40.70
N GLY A 59 -18.67 0.83 40.37
CA GLY A 59 -17.81 -0.33 40.60
C GLY A 59 -17.75 -1.32 39.43
N ASN A 60 -18.63 -1.20 38.43
CA ASN A 60 -18.46 -1.91 37.16
C ASN A 60 -17.36 -1.26 36.32
N ASN A 61 -16.65 -2.09 35.56
CA ASN A 61 -15.64 -1.65 34.61
C ASN A 61 -16.28 -1.09 33.33
N LEU A 62 -15.50 -0.34 32.53
CA LEU A 62 -15.86 -0.10 31.12
C LEU A 62 -16.06 -1.49 30.50
N GLY A 63 -17.26 -1.76 30.00
CA GLY A 63 -17.67 -3.11 29.63
C GLY A 63 -16.68 -3.78 28.67
N SER A 64 -16.72 -5.11 28.56
CA SER A 64 -15.91 -5.89 27.60
C SER A 64 -16.37 -5.70 26.14
N ALA A 65 -16.64 -4.46 25.75
CA ALA A 65 -17.16 -4.09 24.45
C ALA A 65 -16.01 -4.10 23.44
N GLN A 66 -15.94 -5.18 22.68
CA GLN A 66 -15.19 -5.20 21.43
C GLN A 66 -15.77 -4.16 20.47
N LYS A 67 -14.90 -3.38 19.83
CA LYS A 67 -15.28 -2.44 18.76
C LYS A 67 -14.72 -2.91 17.43
N LEU A 68 -15.52 -2.77 16.39
CA LEU A 68 -15.19 -3.17 15.03
C LEU A 68 -15.18 -1.95 14.12
N ALA A 69 -14.22 -1.92 13.20
CA ALA A 69 -14.17 -0.95 12.11
C ALA A 69 -13.55 -1.61 10.88
N GLU A 70 -13.92 -1.17 9.69
CA GLU A 70 -13.33 -1.68 8.44
C GLU A 70 -13.07 -0.55 7.44
N THR A 71 -12.12 -0.80 6.55
CA THR A 71 -11.77 0.09 5.42
C THR A 71 -11.21 -0.75 4.28
N TYR A 72 -10.95 -0.13 3.13
CA TYR A 72 -10.38 -0.80 1.98
C TYR A 72 -9.01 -0.21 1.63
N LEU A 73 -8.02 -1.07 1.42
CA LEU A 73 -6.69 -0.71 0.92
C LEU A 73 -6.62 -0.96 -0.59
N LYS A 74 -6.51 0.11 -1.36
CA LYS A 74 -6.38 0.09 -2.81
C LYS A 74 -4.92 0.04 -3.21
N ILE A 75 -4.64 -0.70 -4.28
CA ILE A 75 -3.29 -0.85 -4.84
C ILE A 75 -3.34 -0.59 -6.35
N SER A 76 -2.34 0.10 -6.86
CA SER A 76 -2.00 0.13 -8.28
C SER A 76 -0.49 -0.05 -8.41
N ASN A 77 -0.06 -1.08 -9.12
CA ASN A 77 1.34 -1.45 -9.26
C ASN A 77 1.68 -1.80 -10.72
N MET A 78 2.84 -1.35 -11.16
CA MET A 78 3.42 -1.64 -12.47
C MET A 78 4.89 -1.97 -12.27
N ASP A 79 5.21 -3.26 -12.31
CA ASP A 79 6.58 -3.74 -12.15
C ASP A 79 7.40 -3.56 -13.43
N GLN A 80 8.71 -3.71 -13.30
CA GLN A 80 9.56 -3.90 -14.47
C GLN A 80 9.22 -5.24 -15.14
N TYR A 81 9.30 -5.28 -16.47
CA TYR A 81 8.88 -6.42 -17.31
C TYR A 81 9.62 -7.75 -17.06
N ASP A 82 10.65 -7.78 -16.20
CA ASP A 82 11.47 -8.96 -15.89
C ASP A 82 11.79 -9.09 -14.38
N ASP A 83 11.14 -8.28 -13.53
CA ASP A 83 11.28 -8.47 -12.08
C ASP A 83 10.34 -9.59 -11.61
N GLN A 84 10.86 -10.44 -10.73
CA GLN A 84 10.00 -11.34 -9.95
C GLN A 84 9.08 -10.48 -9.08
N ALA A 85 7.86 -10.95 -8.85
CA ALA A 85 6.90 -10.25 -8.00
C ALA A 85 7.40 -10.23 -6.54
N ASP A 86 8.21 -9.21 -6.22
CA ASP A 86 8.77 -8.97 -4.89
C ASP A 86 8.07 -7.79 -4.19
N THR A 87 7.17 -7.11 -4.90
CA THR A 87 6.38 -6.00 -4.33
C THR A 87 5.49 -6.51 -3.20
N LYS A 88 5.45 -5.75 -2.11
CA LYS A 88 4.67 -6.08 -0.91
C LYS A 88 4.08 -4.87 -0.24
N VAL A 89 3.05 -5.10 0.57
CA VAL A 89 2.53 -4.12 1.52
C VAL A 89 2.88 -4.55 2.93
N SER A 90 3.53 -3.65 3.66
CA SER A 90 3.79 -3.77 5.09
C SER A 90 2.96 -2.74 5.88
N LEU A 91 2.66 -3.05 7.14
CA LEU A 91 2.09 -2.11 8.09
C LEU A 91 2.98 -1.96 9.31
N THR A 92 2.91 -0.78 9.94
CA THR A 92 3.48 -0.54 11.27
C THR A 92 2.46 0.23 12.10
N MET A 93 2.08 -0.32 13.25
CA MET A 93 1.25 0.37 14.24
C MET A 93 2.15 1.07 15.27
N SER A 94 1.76 2.25 15.75
CA SER A 94 2.43 2.95 16.84
C SER A 94 1.43 3.66 17.75
N ASN A 95 1.84 3.87 19.00
CA ASN A 95 1.07 4.64 19.99
C ASN A 95 -0.33 4.08 20.27
N LEU A 96 -0.51 2.76 20.22
CA LEU A 96 -1.68 2.15 20.86
C LEU A 96 -1.50 2.23 22.38
N ASN A 97 -2.47 2.83 23.08
CA ASN A 97 -2.40 2.96 24.53
C ASN A 97 -2.32 1.58 25.19
N PRO A 98 -1.52 1.43 26.26
CA PRO A 98 -1.60 0.24 27.12
C PRO A 98 -3.04 0.02 27.60
N GLY A 99 -3.42 -1.24 27.83
CA GLY A 99 -4.79 -1.60 28.15
C GLY A 99 -5.68 -1.90 26.94
N LEU A 100 -5.30 -1.44 25.75
CA LEU A 100 -6.00 -1.74 24.49
C LEU A 100 -5.24 -2.80 23.68
N THR A 101 -5.97 -3.63 22.96
CA THR A 101 -5.40 -4.50 21.92
C THR A 101 -6.12 -4.27 20.61
N LEU A 102 -5.35 -4.14 19.53
CA LEU A 102 -5.87 -3.98 18.17
C LEU A 102 -5.49 -5.22 17.36
N LYS A 103 -6.47 -5.84 16.73
CA LYS A 103 -6.28 -6.93 15.78
C LYS A 103 -6.67 -6.50 14.38
N LEU A 104 -5.99 -7.04 13.37
CA LEU A 104 -6.29 -6.86 11.96
C LEU A 104 -6.53 -8.21 11.29
N GLN A 105 -7.60 -8.30 10.50
CA GLN A 105 -7.78 -9.34 9.49
C GLN A 105 -7.79 -8.68 8.11
N VAL A 106 -7.11 -9.30 7.14
CA VAL A 106 -7.08 -8.87 5.74
C VAL A 106 -7.90 -9.86 4.90
N LEU A 107 -8.78 -9.33 4.05
CA LEU A 107 -9.56 -10.12 3.10
C LEU A 107 -9.20 -9.74 1.67
N ALA A 108 -9.30 -10.72 0.77
CA ALA A 108 -8.96 -10.57 -0.64
C ALA A 108 -9.74 -9.44 -1.32
N PRO A 109 -9.15 -8.79 -2.34
CA PRO A 109 -9.79 -7.68 -3.00
C PRO A 109 -11.03 -8.12 -3.81
N GLY A 110 -11.96 -7.18 -4.00
CA GLY A 110 -13.18 -7.41 -4.75
C GLY A 110 -12.98 -7.73 -6.24
N ALA A 111 -14.07 -8.08 -6.94
CA ALA A 111 -14.05 -8.56 -8.32
C ALA A 111 -13.50 -7.56 -9.37
N ASN A 112 -13.37 -6.29 -9.01
CA ASN A 112 -12.80 -5.27 -9.90
C ASN A 112 -11.28 -5.36 -10.01
N ALA A 113 -10.60 -6.00 -9.06
CA ALA A 113 -9.16 -6.20 -9.12
C ALA A 113 -8.73 -6.97 -10.38
N LYS A 114 -7.61 -6.56 -10.98
CA LYS A 114 -7.01 -7.18 -12.17
C LYS A 114 -5.50 -7.25 -12.02
N GLY A 115 -4.90 -8.20 -12.74
CA GLY A 115 -3.48 -8.48 -12.64
C GLY A 115 -3.17 -9.38 -11.45
N ASP A 116 -1.90 -9.43 -11.08
CA ASP A 116 -1.44 -10.19 -9.93
C ASP A 116 -1.42 -9.29 -8.69
N VAL A 117 -2.43 -9.45 -7.84
CA VAL A 117 -2.56 -8.64 -6.62
C VAL A 117 -1.73 -9.20 -5.47
N GLY A 118 -1.08 -10.35 -5.62
CA GLY A 118 -0.34 -11.01 -4.56
C GLY A 118 -1.20 -11.74 -3.54
N ASP A 119 -0.52 -12.33 -2.56
CA ASP A 119 -1.08 -13.22 -1.55
C ASP A 119 -1.16 -12.53 -0.18
N ILE A 120 -2.22 -12.84 0.58
CA ILE A 120 -2.37 -12.37 1.96
C ILE A 120 -1.47 -13.23 2.85
N GLU A 121 -0.67 -12.58 3.69
CA GLU A 121 0.17 -13.28 4.66
C GLU A 121 -0.68 -14.09 5.65
N SER A 122 -0.24 -15.31 5.97
CA SER A 122 -1.09 -16.31 6.63
C SER A 122 -1.62 -15.86 7.99
N ASP A 123 -0.81 -15.09 8.72
CA ASP A 123 -1.16 -14.55 10.03
C ASP A 123 -2.38 -13.61 9.94
N PHE A 124 -2.51 -12.87 8.84
CA PHE A 124 -3.57 -11.88 8.62
C PHE A 124 -4.84 -12.44 7.96
N ALA A 125 -4.86 -13.73 7.58
CA ALA A 125 -6.07 -14.38 7.07
C ALA A 125 -7.18 -14.49 8.14
N ALA A 126 -6.82 -14.36 9.43
CA ALA A 126 -7.70 -14.25 10.58
C ALA A 126 -7.31 -13.01 11.42
N PRO A 127 -8.11 -12.61 12.44
CA PRO A 127 -7.74 -11.49 13.31
C PRO A 127 -6.40 -11.73 14.04
N PHE A 128 -5.36 -11.02 13.59
CA PHE A 128 -4.01 -11.07 14.12
C PHE A 128 -3.73 -9.89 15.05
N LEU A 129 -3.07 -10.13 16.19
CA LEU A 129 -2.73 -9.08 17.16
C LEU A 129 -1.59 -8.21 16.65
N LEU A 130 -1.84 -6.90 16.53
CA LEU A 130 -0.82 -5.93 16.13
C LEU A 130 0.05 -5.54 17.34
N ALA A 131 1.36 -5.50 17.13
CA ALA A 131 2.32 -5.02 18.11
C ALA A 131 2.73 -3.56 17.81
N ASN A 132 2.90 -2.76 18.87
CA ASN A 132 3.42 -1.40 18.73
C ASN A 132 4.86 -1.41 18.22
N ASN A 133 5.14 -0.58 17.21
CA ASN A 133 6.44 -0.34 16.58
C ASN A 133 7.06 -1.56 15.91
N THR A 134 6.24 -2.57 15.59
CA THR A 134 6.62 -3.72 14.76
C THR A 134 6.08 -3.53 13.36
N ALA A 135 6.91 -3.81 12.36
CA ALA A 135 6.51 -3.84 10.96
C ALA A 135 6.15 -5.27 10.58
N ASP A 136 4.96 -5.46 10.03
CA ASP A 136 4.46 -6.75 9.56
C ASP A 136 4.11 -6.65 8.07
N ASP A 137 4.58 -7.61 7.28
CA ASP A 137 4.12 -7.77 5.90
C ASP A 137 2.70 -8.36 5.93
N ILE A 138 1.78 -7.80 5.14
CA ILE A 138 0.37 -8.22 5.12
C ILE A 138 -0.10 -8.74 3.77
N VAL A 139 0.54 -8.30 2.69
CA VAL A 139 0.34 -8.79 1.33
C VAL A 139 1.71 -8.85 0.66
N THR A 140 2.07 -9.98 0.09
CA THR A 140 3.35 -10.20 -0.59
C THR A 140 3.12 -10.76 -1.99
N GLY A 141 4.16 -10.73 -2.84
CA GLY A 141 4.04 -11.24 -4.20
C GLY A 141 3.15 -10.39 -5.10
N ILE A 142 3.03 -9.09 -4.82
CA ILE A 142 2.26 -8.18 -5.66
C ILE A 142 2.98 -8.04 -7.01
N GLY A 143 2.27 -8.33 -8.08
CA GLY A 143 2.74 -8.09 -9.44
C GLY A 143 2.12 -6.83 -10.06
N THR A 144 2.14 -6.76 -11.39
CA THR A 144 1.46 -5.70 -12.12
C THR A 144 -0.06 -5.85 -11.96
N CYS A 145 -0.69 -4.87 -11.29
CA CYS A 145 -2.08 -4.96 -10.91
C CYS A 145 -2.74 -3.59 -10.65
N TYR A 146 -4.07 -3.63 -10.52
CA TYR A 146 -4.84 -2.58 -9.88
C TYR A 146 -6.09 -3.17 -9.20
N THR A 147 -6.55 -2.56 -8.11
CA THR A 147 -7.70 -3.06 -7.35
C THR A 147 -9.05 -2.47 -7.78
N GLY A 148 -9.03 -1.33 -8.47
CA GLY A 148 -10.22 -0.57 -8.85
C GLY A 148 -10.35 0.75 -8.07
N SER A 149 -11.47 1.45 -8.24
CA SER A 149 -11.69 2.81 -7.69
C SER A 149 -12.99 2.98 -6.91
N ALA A 150 -13.90 2.00 -6.92
CA ALA A 150 -15.11 2.04 -6.10
C ALA A 150 -14.75 1.99 -4.60
N SER A 151 -15.68 2.39 -3.73
CA SER A 151 -15.43 2.45 -2.29
C SER A 151 -15.18 1.09 -1.63
N SER A 152 -15.60 0.00 -2.29
CA SER A 152 -15.38 -1.38 -1.85
C SER A 152 -14.29 -2.11 -2.65
N ASP A 153 -13.52 -1.39 -3.46
CA ASP A 153 -12.39 -1.95 -4.21
C ASP A 153 -11.13 -1.93 -3.34
N GLY A 154 -10.29 -2.95 -3.49
CA GLY A 154 -9.11 -3.14 -2.63
C GLY A 154 -9.28 -4.23 -1.59
N TYR A 155 -8.23 -4.50 -0.83
CA TYR A 155 -8.24 -5.44 0.30
C TYR A 155 -9.14 -4.89 1.40
N ASN A 156 -10.08 -5.68 1.92
CA ASN A 156 -10.86 -5.27 3.10
C ASN A 156 -10.01 -5.50 4.36
N LEU A 157 -9.71 -4.41 5.06
CA LEU A 157 -9.01 -4.39 6.34
C LEU A 157 -10.03 -4.33 7.47
N LYS A 158 -10.17 -5.41 8.22
CA LYS A 158 -11.09 -5.52 9.35
C LYS A 158 -10.34 -5.40 10.66
N TYR A 159 -10.66 -4.36 11.41
CA TYR A 159 -10.05 -4.07 12.71
C TYR A 159 -10.97 -4.46 13.85
N THR A 160 -10.37 -5.01 14.88
CA THR A 160 -11.02 -5.36 16.14
C THR A 160 -10.23 -4.76 17.29
N LEU A 161 -10.84 -3.82 18.01
CA LEU A 161 -10.26 -3.19 19.19
C LEU A 161 -10.92 -3.77 20.44
N ASP A 162 -10.12 -4.35 21.33
CA ASP A 162 -10.57 -4.90 22.60
C ASP A 162 -9.89 -4.16 23.78
N VAL A 163 -10.57 -4.12 24.93
CA VAL A 163 -10.00 -3.66 26.21
C VAL A 163 -9.52 -4.89 26.99
N THR A 164 -8.23 -5.21 26.91
CA THR A 164 -7.70 -6.50 27.39
C THR A 164 -6.30 -6.42 28.01
N GLY A 165 -5.85 -5.26 28.50
CA GLY A 165 -4.50 -5.18 29.11
C GLY A 165 -4.28 -6.23 30.21
N ASP A 166 -3.05 -6.72 30.31
CA ASP A 166 -2.60 -7.70 31.30
C ASP A 166 -1.90 -7.07 32.51
N GLY A 167 -1.93 -5.73 32.62
CA GLY A 167 -1.36 -4.95 33.71
C GLY A 167 -2.32 -4.75 34.87
N THR A 168 -1.78 -4.55 36.08
CA THR A 168 -2.55 -4.31 37.30
C THR A 168 -3.32 -2.99 37.32
N ASP A 169 -3.19 -2.14 36.29
CA ASP A 169 -3.92 -0.87 36.19
C ASP A 169 -4.31 -0.44 34.75
N ILE A 170 -5.05 -1.31 34.06
CA ILE A 170 -5.59 -1.01 32.71
C ILE A 170 -6.46 0.25 32.64
N PHE A 171 -6.98 0.72 33.77
CA PHE A 171 -7.87 1.87 33.81
C PHE A 171 -7.11 3.18 33.95
N GLU A 172 -5.97 3.23 34.65
CA GLU A 172 -5.10 4.40 34.68
C GLU A 172 -4.53 4.74 33.29
N ASP A 173 -4.18 3.74 32.49
CA ASP A 173 -3.59 3.94 31.15
C ASP A 173 -4.64 4.29 30.06
N ILE A 174 -5.91 3.93 30.27
CA ILE A 174 -7.05 4.27 29.39
C ILE A 174 -7.81 5.51 29.90
N ALA A 175 -7.59 5.96 31.14
CA ALA A 175 -8.29 7.08 31.75
C ALA A 175 -8.13 8.37 30.92
N ASP A 176 -9.28 9.01 30.65
CA ASP A 176 -9.49 10.27 29.92
C ASP A 176 -8.20 10.88 29.36
N GLY A 177 -7.92 10.60 28.08
CA GLY A 177 -6.79 11.11 27.30
C GLY A 177 -6.81 12.64 27.10
N ASN A 178 -6.90 13.39 28.19
CA ASN A 178 -7.05 14.82 28.20
C ASN A 178 -5.67 15.47 28.17
N ALA A 179 -5.19 15.71 26.94
CA ALA A 179 -4.48 16.91 26.45
C ALA A 179 -3.36 16.59 25.46
N ASN A 180 -2.88 15.34 25.39
CA ASN A 180 -1.83 14.91 24.46
C ASN A 180 -2.10 13.49 23.94
N ALA A 181 -3.32 13.22 23.45
CA ALA A 181 -3.62 11.98 22.76
C ALA A 181 -2.68 11.87 21.55
N VAL A 182 -1.60 11.12 21.70
CA VAL A 182 -0.82 10.67 20.55
C VAL A 182 -1.74 9.70 19.85
N ALA A 183 -2.37 10.16 18.77
CA ALA A 183 -3.29 9.35 18.00
C ALA A 183 -2.55 8.08 17.56
N THR A 184 -3.07 6.90 17.94
CA THR A 184 -2.60 5.63 17.40
C THR A 184 -2.52 5.74 15.89
N GLN A 185 -1.36 5.45 15.33
CA GLN A 185 -1.10 5.59 13.90
C GLN A 185 -0.75 4.24 13.32
N ILE A 186 -1.35 3.91 12.19
CA ILE A 186 -0.97 2.76 11.37
C ILE A 186 -0.46 3.32 10.04
N VAL A 187 0.78 2.98 9.71
CA VAL A 187 1.41 3.38 8.45
C VAL A 187 1.45 2.16 7.54
N TYR A 188 0.82 2.27 6.38
CA TYR A 188 0.94 1.30 5.30
C TYR A 188 2.02 1.74 4.32
N THR A 189 2.86 0.82 3.90
CA THR A 189 3.93 1.07 2.92
C THR A 189 3.86 0.02 1.84
N ILE A 190 3.89 0.44 0.58
CA ILE A 190 4.17 -0.44 -0.56
C ILE A 190 5.64 -0.31 -0.94
N SER A 191 6.32 -1.43 -1.13
CA SER A 191 7.74 -1.47 -1.48
C SER A 191 8.05 -2.64 -2.39
N ASN A 192 9.07 -2.47 -3.22
CA ASN A 192 9.67 -3.50 -4.06
C ASN A 192 11.00 -3.95 -3.46
#